data_AF-A0A0G0T0H9-F1
#
_entry.id   AF-A0A0G0T0H9-F1
#
_cell.length_a   1.000
_cell.length_b   1.000
_cell.length_c   1.000
_cell.angle_alpha   90.00
_cell.angle_beta   90.00
_cell.angle_gamma   90.00
#
_symmetry.space_group_name_H-M   'P 1'
#
loop_
_entity.id
_entity.type
_entity.pdbx_description
1 polymer ?
#
loop_
_entity_poly.entity_id
_entity_poly.type
_entity_poly.pdbx_seq_one_letter_code
_entity_poly.pdbx_strand_id
1 'polypeptide(L)'
;MYMYFVYLIECGDKSIYTGITTDVARRFEEHKTGKGGHYTRSRGVARVVYTEKLKTRSKALKREFEIKSWPRQRKLGLIKK
;
A
#
# COMPACT_ATOMS: atom_id res chain seq x y z
N MET A 1 19.22 7.90 -8.29
CA MET A 1 18.95 6.60 -7.61
C MET A 1 17.47 6.53 -7.28
N TYR A 2 16.70 5.64 -7.92
CA TYR A 2 15.24 5.56 -7.70
C TYR A 2 14.92 4.84 -6.39
N MET A 3 14.07 5.45 -5.56
CA MET A 3 13.55 4.84 -4.34
C MET A 3 12.24 4.13 -4.64
N TYR A 4 12.03 2.99 -4.00
CA TYR A 4 10.76 2.29 -4.00
C TYR A 4 10.07 2.49 -2.67
N PHE A 5 8.75 2.51 -2.70
CA PHE A 5 7.89 2.64 -1.54
C PHE A 5 7.04 1.40 -1.42
N VAL A 6 6.97 0.85 -0.21
CA VAL A 6 5.83 0.02 0.19
C VAL A 6 4.81 0.94 0.82
N TYR A 7 3.54 0.79 0.46
CA TYR A 7 2.46 1.62 1.01
C TYR A 7 1.27 0.76 1.40
N LEU A 8 0.54 1.21 2.43
CA LEU A 8 -0.74 0.64 2.83
C LEU A 8 -1.84 1.67 2.61
N ILE A 9 -2.97 1.19 2.11
CA ILE A 9 -4.19 1.98 1.95
C ILE A 9 -5.29 1.33 2.79
N GLU A 10 -6.01 2.16 3.54
CA GLU A 10 -7.29 1.78 4.14
C GLU A 10 -8.39 1.92 3.07
N CYS A 11 -9.09 0.83 2.80
CA CYS A 11 -10.24 0.80 1.90
C CYS A 11 -11.54 1.15 2.64
N GLY A 12 -12.62 1.44 1.93
CA GLY A 12 -13.91 1.82 2.52
C GLY A 12 -14.51 0.75 3.46
N ASP A 13 -14.24 -0.53 3.20
CA ASP A 13 -14.62 -1.68 4.03
C ASP A 13 -13.69 -1.92 5.24
N LYS A 14 -12.82 -0.95 5.57
CA LYS A 14 -11.74 -1.05 6.56
C LYS A 14 -10.70 -2.12 6.23
N SER A 15 -10.73 -2.76 5.05
CA SER A 15 -9.65 -3.64 4.63
C SER A 15 -8.36 -2.85 4.38
N ILE A 16 -7.22 -3.54 4.42
CA ILE A 16 -5.90 -2.91 4.20
C ILE A 16 -5.33 -3.49 2.92
N TYR A 17 -5.18 -2.64 1.91
CA TYR A 17 -4.42 -2.94 0.72
C TYR A 17 -2.93 -2.67 0.95
N THR A 18 -2.07 -3.47 0.33
CA THR A 18 -0.61 -3.34 0.41
C THR A 18 -0.04 -3.43 -0.99
N GLY A 19 0.77 -2.45 -1.38
CA GLY A 19 1.40 -2.40 -2.69
C GLY A 19 2.78 -1.76 -2.66
N ILE A 20 3.45 -1.78 -3.81
CA ILE A 20 4.69 -1.04 -4.03
C ILE A 20 4.57 -0.06 -5.19
N THR A 21 5.34 1.03 -5.14
CA THR A 21 5.40 2.05 -6.20
C THR A 21 6.68 2.86 -6.06
N THR A 22 7.05 3.60 -7.10
CA THR A 22 8.07 4.66 -7.01
C THR A 22 7.45 6.02 -6.69
N ASP A 23 6.13 6.14 -6.83
CA ASP A 23 5.33 7.35 -6.58
C ASP A 23 4.00 6.97 -5.91
N VAL A 24 3.88 7.30 -4.62
CA VAL A 24 2.71 6.95 -3.80
C VAL A 24 1.52 7.84 -4.14
N ALA A 25 1.74 9.13 -4.39
CA ALA A 25 0.68 10.09 -4.67
C ALA A 25 -0.03 9.75 -5.99
N ARG A 26 0.76 9.55 -7.06
CA ARG A 26 0.24 9.12 -8.36
C ARG A 26 -0.53 7.80 -8.25
N ARG A 27 0.01 6.83 -7.51
CA ARG A 27 -0.61 5.52 -7.36
C ARG A 27 -1.91 5.56 -6.55
N PHE A 28 -1.96 6.39 -5.51
CA PHE A 28 -3.18 6.61 -4.73
C PHE A 28 -4.30 7.24 -5.59
N GLU A 29 -3.97 8.26 -6.40
CA GLU A 29 -4.94 8.87 -7.32
C GLU A 29 -5.43 7.89 -8.39
N GLU A 30 -4.56 7.01 -8.90
CA GLU A 30 -4.98 5.91 -9.78
C GLU A 30 -5.99 4.99 -9.10
N HIS A 31 -5.76 4.61 -7.83
CA HIS A 31 -6.72 3.79 -7.09
C HIS A 31 -8.05 4.53 -6.84
N LYS A 32 -7.99 5.82 -6.51
CA LYS A 32 -9.17 6.67 -6.27
C LYS A 32 -10.03 6.85 -7.52
N THR A 33 -9.39 6.97 -8.68
CA THR A 33 -10.05 7.14 -9.98
C THR A 33 -10.41 5.81 -10.66
N GLY A 34 -10.18 4.67 -9.99
CA GLY A 34 -10.51 3.34 -10.51
C GLY A 34 -9.54 2.78 -11.56
N LYS A 35 -8.42 3.47 -11.83
CA LYS A 35 -7.35 3.05 -12.74
C LYS A 35 -6.28 2.17 -12.08
N GLY A 36 -6.26 2.09 -10.75
CA GLY A 36 -5.22 1.40 -9.94
C GLY A 36 -5.39 -0.11 -9.75
N GLY A 37 -6.44 -0.72 -10.31
CA GLY A 37 -6.69 -2.16 -10.24
C GLY A 37 -8.11 -2.53 -9.83
N HIS A 38 -8.55 -3.74 -10.21
CA HIS A 38 -9.93 -4.21 -10.01
C HIS A 38 -10.36 -4.23 -8.54
N TYR A 39 -9.45 -4.60 -7.63
CA TYR A 39 -9.72 -4.77 -6.20
C TYR A 39 -10.04 -3.47 -5.47
N THR A 40 -9.34 -2.38 -5.78
CA THR A 40 -9.57 -1.06 -5.15
C THR A 40 -10.74 -0.31 -5.79
N ARG A 41 -11.06 -0.61 -7.06
CA ARG A 41 -12.18 0.01 -7.78
C ARG A 41 -13.53 -0.38 -7.17
N SER A 42 -13.70 -1.63 -6.72
CA SER A 42 -14.97 -2.10 -6.18
C SER A 42 -15.21 -1.74 -4.70
N ARG A 43 -14.17 -1.39 -3.95
CA ARG A 43 -14.25 -1.14 -2.50
C ARG A 43 -14.04 0.33 -2.10
N GLY A 44 -13.55 1.15 -3.02
CA GLY A 44 -13.11 2.51 -2.74
C GLY A 44 -11.85 2.53 -1.86
N VAL A 45 -11.03 3.55 -2.06
CA VAL A 45 -9.86 3.84 -1.22
C VAL A 45 -10.16 5.04 -0.34
N ALA A 46 -9.92 4.93 0.96
CA ALA A 46 -10.16 6.00 1.90
C ALA A 46 -8.92 6.91 2.02
N ARG A 47 -7.78 6.34 2.39
CA ARG A 47 -6.52 7.09 2.62
C ARG A 47 -5.30 6.18 2.64
N VAL A 48 -4.14 6.75 2.32
CA VAL A 48 -2.84 6.14 2.62
C VAL A 48 -2.62 6.20 4.13
N VAL A 49 -2.34 5.05 4.74
CA VAL A 49 -2.16 4.92 6.21
C VAL A 49 -0.73 4.60 6.61
N TYR A 50 0.13 4.21 5.66
CA TYR A 50 1.54 3.93 5.91
C TYR A 50 2.35 4.00 4.62
N THR A 51 3.61 4.45 4.72
CA THR A 51 4.60 4.35 3.64
C THR A 51 5.98 4.01 4.22
N GLU A 52 6.75 3.20 3.48
CA GLU A 52 8.11 2.79 3.85
C GLU A 52 9.04 2.87 2.64
N LYS A 53 10.15 3.57 2.78
CA LYS A 53 11.13 3.80 1.71
C LYS A 53 12.19 2.69 1.66
N LEU A 54 12.44 2.16 0.47
CA LEU A 54 13.38 1.08 0.21
C LEU A 54 14.26 1.38 -1.01
N LYS A 55 15.53 0.99 -0.92
CA LYS A 55 16.55 1.33 -1.92
C LYS A 55 16.42 0.58 -3.25
N THR A 56 15.70 -0.55 -3.29
CA THR A 56 15.59 -1.39 -4.49
C THR A 56 14.21 -2.01 -4.61
N ARG A 57 13.81 -2.34 -5.84
CA ARG A 57 12.55 -3.05 -6.14
C ARG A 57 12.47 -4.38 -5.40
N SER A 58 13.55 -5.15 -5.38
CA SER A 58 13.59 -6.46 -4.72
C SER A 58 13.37 -6.37 -3.21
N LYS A 59 13.90 -5.33 -2.56
CA LYS A 59 13.62 -5.08 -1.13
C LYS A 59 12.15 -4.73 -0.93
N ALA A 60 11.58 -3.89 -1.80
CA ALA A 60 10.17 -3.52 -1.75
C ALA A 60 9.24 -4.71 -1.94
N LEU A 61 9.50 -5.59 -2.91
CA LEU A 61 8.72 -6.81 -3.14
C LEU A 61 8.79 -7.77 -1.95
N LYS A 62 9.98 -7.99 -1.38
CA LYS A 62 10.13 -8.85 -0.18
C LYS A 62 9.34 -8.29 1.00
N ARG A 63 9.41 -6.98 1.22
CA ARG A 63 8.69 -6.29 2.30
C ARG A 63 7.17 -6.30 2.08
N GLU A 64 6.72 -6.09 0.86
CA GLU A 64 5.31 -6.21 0.48
C GLU A 64 4.78 -7.62 0.75
N PHE A 65 5.52 -8.66 0.35
CA PHE A 65 5.15 -10.06 0.60
C PHE A 65 5.07 -10.38 2.09
N GLU A 66 6.07 -9.91 2.86
CA GLU A 66 6.07 -10.04 4.32
C GLU A 66 4.85 -9.38 4.94
N ILE A 67 4.54 -8.13 4.58
CA ILE A 67 3.37 -7.44 5.13
C ILE A 67 2.08 -8.11 4.69
N LYS A 68 1.98 -8.58 3.43
CA LYS A 68 0.76 -9.27 2.94
C LYS A 68 0.39 -10.48 3.78
N SER A 69 1.38 -11.27 4.22
CA SER A 69 1.18 -12.48 5.04
C SER A 69 0.82 -12.18 6.50
N TRP A 70 0.96 -10.93 6.96
CA TRP A 70 0.67 -10.59 8.35
C TRP A 70 -0.83 -10.61 8.69
N PRO A 71 -1.16 -11.01 9.94
CA PRO A 71 -2.51 -10.81 10.46
C PRO A 71 -2.82 -9.32 10.57
N ARG A 72 -4.11 -8.96 10.53
CA ARG A 72 -4.58 -7.57 10.57
C ARG A 72 -3.96 -6.77 11.73
N GLN A 73 -3.91 -7.34 12.93
CA GLN A 73 -3.36 -6.66 14.11
C GLN A 73 -1.92 -6.20 13.91
N ARG A 74 -1.08 -7.03 13.28
CA ARG A 74 0.32 -6.69 13.01
C ARG A 74 0.44 -5.60 11.94
N LYS A 75 -0.42 -5.62 10.91
CA LYS A 75 -0.53 -4.53 9.92
C LYS A 75 -0.91 -3.20 10.59
N LEU A 76 -1.88 -3.23 11.51
CA LEU A 76 -2.29 -2.04 12.28
C LEU A 76 -1.16 -1.47 13.14
N GLY A 77 -0.25 -2.33 13.62
CA GLY A 77 0.96 -1.90 14.33
C GLY A 77 1.89 -1.01 13.50
N LEU A 78 1.88 -1.11 12.16
CA LEU A 78 2.63 -0.19 11.29
C LEU A 78 2.00 1.20 11.20
N ILE A 79 0.67 1.27 11.34
CA ILE A 79 -0.10 2.51 11.18
C ILE A 79 -0.01 3.37 12.45
N LYS A 80 0.08 2.75 13.63
CA LYS A 80 0.08 3.43 14.94
C LYS A 80 1.44 4.06 15.33
N LYS A 81 2.13 4.71 14.40
CA LYS A 81 3.30 5.53 14.73
C LYS A 81 2.94 7.00 14.86
#